data_AF-A0A915C483-F1
#
_entry.id   AF-A0A915C483-F1
#
_cell.length_a   1.000
_cell.length_b   1.000
_cell.length_c   1.000
_cell.angle_alpha   90.00
_cell.angle_beta   90.00
_cell.angle_gamma   90.00
#
_symmetry.space_group_name_H-M   'P 1'
#
loop_
_entity.id
_entity.type
_entity.pdbx_description
1 polymer ?
#
loop_
_entity_poly.entity_id
_entity_poly.type
_entity_poly.pdbx_seq_one_letter_code
_entity_poly.pdbx_strand_id
1 'polypeptide(L)'
;PASSECSAAAEEGPCGSSITRWYYDENVQLCKPFQYSGCGGNGNNYGSKFACERRCAPVFGAGKCLKGVEPLKTIHGAPVNCAKTACPSGYKCSVVQQISVCCPISDP
;
A
#
# COMPACT_ATOMS: atom_id res chain seq x y z
N PRO A 1 -13.75 1.36 -7.90
CA PRO A 1 -14.11 2.43 -6.95
C PRO A 1 -13.34 2.29 -5.62
N ALA A 2 -12.65 3.34 -5.18
CA ALA A 2 -12.08 3.37 -3.83
C ALA A 2 -13.23 3.31 -2.82
N SER A 3 -13.23 2.32 -1.94
CA SER A 3 -14.21 2.23 -0.85
C SER A 3 -14.03 3.40 0.10
N SER A 4 -15.10 3.96 0.65
CA SER A 4 -15.05 5.01 1.68
C SER A 4 -14.18 4.62 2.89
N GLU A 5 -14.04 3.32 3.15
CA GLU A 5 -13.09 2.75 4.12
C GLU A 5 -11.62 3.13 3.87
N CYS A 6 -11.26 3.58 2.67
CA CYS A 6 -9.89 3.92 2.27
C CYS A 6 -9.75 5.32 1.69
N SER A 7 -10.79 6.16 1.76
CA SER A 7 -10.74 7.54 1.24
C SER A 7 -11.43 8.55 2.15
N ALA A 8 -12.23 8.12 3.11
CA ALA A 8 -12.78 9.02 4.12
C ALA A 8 -11.66 9.60 5.00
N ALA A 9 -11.81 10.84 5.44
CA ALA A 9 -10.91 11.45 6.41
C ALA A 9 -10.97 10.71 7.76
N ALA A 10 -9.88 10.73 8.53
CA ALA A 10 -9.91 10.27 9.91
C ALA A 10 -10.95 11.05 10.73
N GLU A 11 -11.74 10.35 11.55
CA GLU A 11 -12.78 10.96 12.36
C GLU A 11 -12.67 10.47 13.80
N GLU A 12 -12.38 11.41 14.71
CA GLU A 12 -12.19 11.12 16.14
C GLU A 12 -13.49 10.65 16.80
N GLY A 13 -14.63 11.23 16.40
CA GLY A 13 -15.93 10.98 17.01
C GLY A 13 -16.14 11.73 18.34
N PRO A 14 -17.35 11.66 18.93
CA PRO A 14 -17.76 12.55 20.02
C PRO A 14 -17.52 12.01 21.44
N CYS A 15 -16.94 10.81 21.59
CA CYS A 15 -16.71 10.21 22.91
C CYS A 15 -15.48 10.84 23.61
N GLY A 16 -15.08 10.30 24.77
CA GLY A 16 -13.98 10.86 25.58
C GLY A 16 -12.76 9.96 25.78
N SER A 17 -12.68 8.80 25.12
CA SER A 17 -11.49 7.94 25.24
C SER A 17 -10.37 8.43 24.32
N SER A 18 -9.13 8.07 24.61
CA SER A 18 -8.00 8.36 23.73
C SER A 18 -7.42 7.05 23.19
N ILE A 19 -7.93 6.58 22.05
CA ILE A 19 -7.56 5.29 21.48
C ILE A 19 -6.80 5.52 20.18
N THR A 20 -5.56 5.04 20.09
CA THR A 20 -4.81 5.09 18.84
C THR A 20 -5.36 4.10 17.84
N ARG A 21 -5.77 4.62 16.68
CA ARG A 21 -6.26 3.87 15.52
C ARG A 21 -5.47 4.28 14.29
N TRP A 22 -5.69 3.59 13.19
CA TRP A 22 -5.01 3.82 11.91
C TRP A 22 -6.03 4.12 10.83
N TYR A 23 -5.75 5.12 10.01
CA TYR A 23 -6.52 5.46 8.82
C TYR A 23 -5.58 5.52 7.61
N TYR A 24 -6.10 5.25 6.43
CA TYR A 24 -5.37 5.41 5.18
C TYR A 24 -5.52 6.84 4.66
N ASP A 25 -4.38 7.51 4.46
CA ASP A 25 -4.30 8.83 3.85
C ASP A 25 -3.99 8.67 2.37
N GLU A 26 -4.99 8.90 1.52
CA GLU A 26 -4.86 8.73 0.08
C GLU A 26 -3.90 9.72 -0.57
N ASN A 27 -3.69 10.90 0.03
CA ASN A 27 -2.82 11.94 -0.51
C ASN A 27 -1.35 11.50 -0.50
N VAL A 28 -0.96 10.75 0.52
CA VAL A 28 0.41 10.22 0.65
C VAL A 28 0.49 8.71 0.48
N GLN A 29 -0.65 8.06 0.22
CA GLN A 29 -0.79 6.62 0.03
C GLN A 29 -0.25 5.77 1.19
N LEU A 30 -0.48 6.21 2.44
CA LEU A 30 0.05 5.55 3.64
C LEU A 30 -0.99 5.48 4.76
N CYS A 31 -0.89 4.42 5.56
CA CYS A 31 -1.64 4.33 6.81
C CYS A 31 -0.95 5.13 7.92
N LYS A 32 -1.68 6.10 8.49
CA LYS A 32 -1.22 6.99 9.56
C LYS A 32 -1.99 6.73 10.86
N PRO A 33 -1.37 6.91 12.03
CA PRO A 33 -2.08 6.86 13.30
C PRO A 33 -2.94 8.11 13.50
N PHE A 34 -4.07 7.96 14.19
CA PHE A 34 -4.92 9.07 14.66
C PHE A 34 -5.59 8.70 15.99
N GLN A 35 -6.09 9.68 16.73
CA GLN A 35 -6.86 9.43 17.95
C GLN A 35 -8.34 9.27 17.65
N TYR A 36 -8.90 8.19 18.20
CA TYR A 36 -10.30 7.85 18.15
C TYR A 36 -10.89 7.90 19.56
N SER A 37 -12.04 8.56 19.67
CA SER A 37 -12.73 8.83 20.92
C SER A 37 -13.40 7.61 21.55
N GLY A 38 -13.53 6.51 20.81
CA GLY A 38 -14.17 5.27 21.24
C GLY A 38 -15.57 5.04 20.67
N CYS A 39 -16.22 6.05 20.08
CA CYS A 39 -17.50 5.90 19.39
C CYS A 39 -17.62 6.81 18.16
N GLY A 40 -18.60 6.55 17.29
CA GLY A 40 -18.81 7.31 16.06
C GLY A 40 -17.72 7.01 15.02
N GLY A 41 -17.34 8.02 14.25
CA GLY A 41 -16.32 7.87 13.20
C GLY A 41 -16.87 7.22 11.93
N ASN A 42 -15.93 6.80 11.07
CA ASN A 42 -16.23 6.14 9.81
C ASN A 42 -15.37 4.87 9.59
N GLY A 43 -15.54 4.22 8.45
CA GLY A 43 -14.90 2.94 8.12
C GLY A 43 -13.39 2.99 7.86
N ASN A 44 -12.80 4.18 7.71
CA ASN A 44 -11.34 4.35 7.61
C ASN A 44 -10.71 4.38 9.01
N ASN A 45 -10.92 3.31 9.77
CA ASN A 45 -10.55 3.19 11.17
C ASN A 45 -10.15 1.73 11.48
N TYR A 46 -8.86 1.51 11.65
CA TYR A 46 -8.27 0.19 11.84
C TYR A 46 -7.54 0.09 13.17
N GLY A 47 -7.60 -1.08 13.80
CA GLY A 47 -6.90 -1.34 15.06
C GLY A 47 -5.37 -1.42 14.94
N SER A 48 -4.83 -1.59 13.72
CA SER A 48 -3.39 -1.65 13.50
C SER A 48 -3.01 -1.13 12.12
N LYS A 49 -1.75 -0.68 12.00
CA LYS A 49 -1.15 -0.26 10.72
C LYS A 49 -1.28 -1.37 9.67
N PHE A 50 -0.94 -2.60 10.02
CA PHE A 50 -1.01 -3.75 9.12
C PHE A 50 -2.43 -4.03 8.61
N ALA A 51 -3.45 -3.92 9.47
CA ALA A 51 -4.83 -4.12 9.05
C ALA A 51 -5.29 -3.04 8.06
N CYS A 52 -4.90 -1.78 8.32
CA CYS A 52 -5.13 -0.66 7.41
C CYS A 52 -4.43 -0.89 6.06
N GLU A 53 -3.14 -1.23 6.09
CA GLU A 53 -2.36 -1.42 4.87
C GLU A 53 -2.88 -2.59 4.05
N ARG A 54 -3.21 -3.71 4.69
CA ARG A 54 -3.82 -4.86 4.01
C ARG A 54 -5.14 -4.52 3.34
N ARG A 55 -5.91 -3.59 3.90
CA ARG A 55 -7.24 -3.22 3.38
C ARG A 55 -7.19 -2.13 2.31
N CYS A 56 -6.32 -1.14 2.51
CA CYS A 56 -6.35 0.14 1.82
C CYS A 56 -5.03 0.54 1.20
N ALA A 57 -3.88 0.09 1.75
CA ALA A 57 -2.64 0.34 1.05
C ALA A 57 -2.72 -0.40 -0.28
N PRO A 58 -2.49 0.31 -1.38
CA PRO A 58 -2.49 -0.33 -2.66
C PRO A 58 -1.33 -1.33 -2.62
N VAL A 59 -1.48 -2.51 -3.24
CA VAL A 59 -0.51 -3.62 -3.14
C VAL A 59 0.82 -3.23 -3.80
N PHE A 60 1.59 -2.38 -3.11
CA PHE A 60 2.79 -1.69 -3.60
C PHE A 60 3.78 -1.64 -2.44
N GLY A 61 4.31 -2.81 -2.08
CA GLY A 61 5.03 -2.97 -0.82
C GLY A 61 6.42 -3.60 -0.90
N ALA A 62 6.75 -4.40 -1.91
CA ALA A 62 8.14 -4.84 -2.09
C ALA A 62 8.46 -5.35 -3.51
N GLY A 63 7.86 -4.73 -4.52
CA GLY A 63 8.26 -4.88 -5.92
C GLY A 63 9.32 -3.87 -6.35
N LYS A 64 10.22 -3.44 -5.45
CA LYS A 64 11.26 -2.45 -5.82
C LYS A 64 12.43 -3.17 -6.44
N CYS A 65 12.93 -2.64 -7.54
CA CYS A 65 14.20 -3.05 -8.09
C CYS A 65 15.33 -2.57 -7.16
N LEU A 66 16.49 -3.22 -7.29
CA LEU A 66 17.70 -2.73 -6.63
C LEU A 66 17.94 -1.27 -7.05
N LYS A 67 18.47 -0.44 -6.13
CA LYS A 67 18.73 0.99 -6.33
C LYS A 67 17.49 1.89 -6.55
N GLY A 68 16.30 1.42 -6.17
CA GLY A 68 15.09 2.25 -6.18
C GLY A 68 14.52 2.52 -7.58
N VAL A 69 14.95 1.75 -8.57
CA VAL A 69 14.36 1.77 -9.91
C VAL A 69 12.93 1.22 -9.84
N GLU A 70 12.01 1.84 -10.59
CA GLU A 70 10.63 1.37 -10.66
C GLU A 70 10.54 0.07 -11.49
N PRO A 71 9.77 -0.94 -11.02
CA PRO A 71 9.51 -2.14 -11.80
C PRO A 71 8.63 -1.84 -13.01
N LEU A 72 8.66 -2.71 -14.02
CA LEU A 72 7.67 -2.72 -15.09
C LEU A 72 6.26 -2.84 -14.49
N LYS A 73 5.37 -1.93 -14.88
CA LYS A 73 3.96 -1.92 -14.46
C LYS A 73 3.07 -2.42 -15.59
N THR A 74 1.98 -3.08 -15.24
CA THR A 74 0.88 -3.42 -16.15
C THR A 74 0.08 -2.17 -16.52
N ILE A 75 -0.85 -2.29 -17.47
CA ILE A 75 -1.77 -1.21 -17.85
C ILE A 75 -2.62 -0.67 -16.67
N HIS A 76 -2.75 -1.45 -15.59
CA HIS A 76 -3.47 -1.07 -14.37
C HIS A 76 -2.53 -0.51 -13.27
N GLY A 77 -1.26 -0.27 -13.60
CA GLY A 77 -0.27 0.31 -12.68
C GLY A 77 0.39 -0.70 -11.72
N ALA A 78 -0.01 -1.97 -11.73
CA ALA A 78 0.57 -3.00 -10.85
C ALA A 78 1.90 -3.55 -11.38
N PRO A 79 2.92 -3.85 -10.54
CA PRO A 79 4.19 -4.41 -11.01
C PRO A 79 4.01 -5.79 -11.64
N VAL A 80 4.74 -6.04 -12.72
CA VAL A 80 4.72 -7.33 -13.43
C VAL A 80 5.43 -8.38 -12.60
N ASN A 81 4.69 -9.45 -12.24
CA ASN A 81 5.20 -10.55 -11.42
C ASN A 81 5.96 -11.58 -12.28
N CYS A 82 7.27 -11.66 -12.08
CA CYS A 82 8.13 -12.54 -12.89
C CYS A 82 8.19 -14.00 -12.43
N ALA A 83 7.52 -14.37 -11.34
CA ALA A 83 7.26 -15.77 -11.01
C ALA A 83 6.06 -16.36 -11.78
N LYS A 84 5.16 -15.49 -12.29
CA LYS A 84 4.00 -15.92 -13.10
C LYS A 84 4.26 -15.82 -14.60
N THR A 85 5.01 -14.81 -15.05
CA THR A 85 5.23 -14.54 -16.46
C THR A 85 6.66 -14.06 -16.69
N ALA A 86 7.33 -14.59 -17.72
CA ALA A 86 8.67 -14.15 -18.05
C ALA A 86 8.71 -12.64 -18.35
N CYS A 87 9.77 -11.97 -17.90
CA CYS A 87 9.95 -10.54 -18.19
C CYS A 87 10.19 -10.31 -19.68
N PRO A 88 9.60 -9.24 -20.26
CA PRO A 88 9.86 -8.88 -21.65
C PRO A 88 11.30 -8.37 -21.83
N SER A 89 11.75 -8.30 -23.08
CA SER A 89 13.06 -7.76 -23.43
C SER A 89 13.28 -6.37 -22.82
N GLY A 90 14.48 -6.14 -22.26
CA GLY A 90 14.81 -4.92 -21.52
C GLY A 90 14.58 -5.02 -20.00
N TYR A 91 14.01 -6.12 -19.51
CA TYR A 91 13.77 -6.34 -18.08
C TYR A 91 14.33 -7.69 -17.58
N LYS A 92 14.87 -7.69 -16.35
CA LYS A 92 15.30 -8.87 -15.60
C LYS A 92 14.36 -9.14 -14.43
N CYS A 93 14.21 -10.42 -14.07
CA CYS A 93 13.45 -10.80 -12.88
C CYS A 93 14.27 -10.51 -11.63
N SER A 94 13.80 -9.60 -10.77
CA SER A 94 14.39 -9.31 -9.47
C SER A 94 13.54 -9.98 -8.39
N VAL A 95 14.17 -10.84 -7.59
CA VAL A 95 13.52 -11.57 -6.49
C VAL A 95 14.10 -11.06 -5.17
N VAL A 96 13.37 -10.21 -4.45
CA VAL A 96 13.78 -9.67 -3.15
C VAL A 96 12.73 -10.01 -2.11
N GLN A 97 13.14 -10.68 -1.02
CA GLN A 97 12.26 -11.02 0.12
C GLN A 97 10.91 -11.65 -0.28
N GLN A 98 10.95 -12.63 -1.20
CA GLN A 98 9.81 -13.37 -1.76
C GLN A 98 8.94 -12.64 -2.81
N ILE A 99 9.34 -11.45 -3.24
CA ILE A 99 8.63 -10.74 -4.32
C ILE A 99 9.46 -10.76 -5.59
N SER A 100 8.82 -11.21 -6.67
CA SER A 100 9.41 -11.36 -8.00
C SER A 100 8.83 -10.33 -8.94
N VAL A 101 9.63 -9.35 -9.36
CA VAL A 101 9.21 -8.29 -10.28
C VAL A 101 10.14 -8.12 -11.46
N CYS A 102 9.60 -7.62 -12.58
CA CYS A 102 10.41 -7.26 -13.74
C CYS A 102 11.06 -5.88 -13.57
N CYS A 103 12.38 -5.83 -13.60
CA CYS A 103 13.20 -4.65 -13.38
C CYS A 103 14.02 -4.30 -14.63
N PRO A 104 14.18 -3.02 -15.01
CA PRO A 104 15.02 -2.66 -16.16
C PRO A 104 16.44 -3.25 -16.08
N ILE A 105 16.98 -3.71 -17.20
CA ILE A 105 18.33 -4.30 -17.29
C ILE A 105 19.45 -3.28 -17.03
N SER A 106 19.14 -1.97 -17.01
CA SER A 106 20.06 -0.88 -16.61
C SER A 106 20.35 -0.87 -15.10
N ASP A 107 20.77 -2.02 -14.59
CA ASP A 107 21.23 -2.21 -13.22
C ASP A 107 22.75 -2.42 -13.28
N PRO A 108 23.57 -1.37 -13.00
CA PRO A 108 25.00 -1.55 -12.78
C PRO A 108 25.27 -2.31 -11.49
#